data_AF-A0A3C0VZZ4-F1
#
_entry.id   AF-A0A3C0VZZ4-F1
#
_cell.length_a   1.000
_cell.length_b   1.000
_cell.length_c   1.000
_cell.angle_alpha   90.00
_cell.angle_beta   90.00
_cell.angle_gamma   90.00
#
_symmetry.space_group_name_H-M   'P 1'
#
loop_
_entity.id
_entity.type
_entity.pdbx_description
1 polymer ?
#
loop_
_entity_poly.entity_id
_entity_poly.type
_entity_poly.pdbx_seq_one_letter_code
_entity_poly.pdbx_strand_id
1 'polypeptide(L)' 'MQRKPKSIKTRKAVAKRFKITGSGKIVRNRPGKRHLLASKNAKRRRKL' A
#
# COMPACT_ATOMS: atom_id res chain seq x y z
N MET A 1 29.54 -6.02 29.05
CA MET A 1 28.85 -5.01 28.21
C MET A 1 27.55 -5.62 27.70
N GLN A 2 26.39 -5.12 28.15
CA GLN A 2 25.09 -5.69 27.79
C GLN A 2 24.70 -5.24 26.36
N ARG A 3 24.35 -6.18 25.48
CA ARG A 3 23.92 -5.89 24.11
C ARG A 3 22.54 -5.21 24.15
N LYS A 4 22.43 -4.00 23.60
CA LYS A 4 21.16 -3.27 23.48
C LYS A 4 20.18 -4.07 22.60
N PRO A 5 18.90 -4.26 22.98
CA PRO A 5 17.94 -4.99 22.16
C PRO A 5 17.70 -4.26 20.84
N LYS A 6 17.66 -5.02 19.74
CA LYS A 6 17.47 -4.50 18.38
C LYS A 6 16.07 -3.92 18.25
N SER A 7 15.95 -2.63 17.91
CA SER A 7 14.67 -1.98 17.65
C SER A 7 13.94 -2.64 16.47
N ILE A 8 12.60 -2.64 16.52
CA ILE A 8 11.77 -3.16 15.43
C ILE A 8 12.01 -2.31 14.17
N LYS A 9 12.54 -2.94 13.12
CA LYS A 9 12.79 -2.27 11.83
C LYS A 9 11.49 -2.18 11.03
N THR A 10 11.25 -1.04 10.41
CA THR A 10 10.10 -0.87 9.50
C THR A 10 10.25 -1.77 8.27
N ARG A 11 9.23 -2.56 7.96
CA ARG A 11 9.16 -3.32 6.70
C ARG A 11 8.94 -2.36 5.53
N LYS A 12 10.02 -1.98 4.84
CA LYS A 12 10.00 -0.97 3.77
C LYS A 12 9.05 -1.33 2.61
N ALA A 13 8.84 -2.61 2.33
CA ALA A 13 7.87 -3.06 1.32
C ALA A 13 6.42 -2.63 1.64
N VAL A 14 6.05 -2.63 2.93
CA VAL A 14 4.72 -2.20 3.39
C VAL A 14 4.63 -0.68 3.40
N ALA A 15 5.65 -0.01 3.92
CA ALA A 15 5.69 1.46 3.95
C ALA A 15 5.56 2.09 2.55
N LYS A 16 6.08 1.43 1.50
CA LYS A 16 5.92 1.89 0.10
C LYS A 16 4.51 1.69 -0.47
N ARG A 17 3.68 0.82 0.12
CA ARG A 17 2.37 0.41 -0.42
C ARG A 17 1.17 1.00 0.31
N PHE A 18 1.35 1.35 1.59
CA PHE A 18 0.27 1.79 2.47
C PHE A 18 0.64 3.13 3.10
N LYS A 19 -0.33 4.03 3.19
CA LYS A 19 -0.18 5.34 3.84
C LYS A 19 -1.17 5.47 4.98
N ILE A 20 -0.76 6.15 6.05
CA ILE A 20 -1.61 6.50 7.18
C ILE A 20 -2.08 7.96 6.98
N THR A 21 -3.37 8.19 7.12
CA THR A 21 -3.99 9.52 7.07
C THR A 21 -3.84 10.24 8.41
N GLY A 22 -4.07 11.55 8.46
CA GLY A 22 -3.97 12.32 9.72
C GLY A 22 -4.88 11.82 10.84
N SER A 23 -5.99 11.15 10.50
CA SER A 23 -6.90 10.51 11.45
C SER A 23 -6.54 9.05 11.80
N GLY A 24 -5.38 8.56 11.36
CA GLY A 24 -4.90 7.21 11.66
C GLY A 24 -5.44 6.11 10.73
N LYS A 25 -6.33 6.42 9.78
CA LYS A 25 -6.87 5.42 8.82
C LYS A 25 -5.81 5.04 7.78
N ILE A 26 -5.77 3.76 7.41
CA ILE A 26 -4.86 3.21 6.40
C ILE A 26 -5.50 3.29 5.01
N VAL A 27 -4.77 3.87 4.05
CA VAL A 27 -5.17 3.94 2.64
C VAL A 27 -4.23 3.15 1.74
N ARG A 28 -4.78 2.59 0.66
CA ARG A 28 -4.05 1.79 -0.35
C ARG A 28 -4.68 1.93 -1.72
N ASN A 29 -3.89 1.69 -2.76
CA ASN A 29 -4.38 1.60 -4.13
C ASN A 29 -5.03 0.23 -4.41
N ARG A 30 -6.06 0.21 -5.27
CA ARG A 30 -6.69 -1.03 -5.70
C ARG A 30 -5.84 -1.74 -6.77
N PRO A 31 -5.73 -3.07 -6.70
CA PRO A 31 -4.97 -3.83 -7.69
C PRO A 31 -5.74 -3.94 -9.02
N GLY A 32 -5.03 -4.27 -10.10
CA GLY A 32 -5.66 -4.65 -11.38
C GLY A 32 -5.84 -3.52 -12.40
N LYS A 33 -5.29 -2.32 -12.14
CA LYS A 33 -5.33 -1.18 -13.08
C LYS A 33 -4.07 -1.01 -13.94
N ARG A 34 -3.08 -1.92 -13.85
CA ARG A 34 -1.78 -1.74 -14.52
C ARG A 34 -1.79 -2.08 -16.02
N HIS A 35 -2.47 -3.17 -16.41
CA HIS A 35 -2.48 -3.68 -17.79
C HIS A 35 -3.87 -4.24 -18.13
N LEU A 36 -4.13 -4.47 -19.43
CA LEU A 36 -5.42 -4.97 -19.95
C LEU A 36 -6.60 -4.08 -19.54
N LEU A 37 -6.49 -2.77 -19.81
CA LEU A 37 -7.58 -1.82 -19.54
C LEU A 37 -8.59 -1.78 -20.68
N ALA A 38 -8.17 -2.11 -21.91
CA ALA A 38 -9.02 -2.13 -23.09
C ALA A 38 -10.25 -3.04 -22.90
N SER A 39 -10.05 -4.25 -22.38
CA SER A 39 -11.11 -5.23 -22.13
C SER A 39 -11.97 -4.95 -20.88
N LYS A 40 -11.60 -3.98 -20.04
CA LYS A 40 -12.33 -3.66 -18.81
C LYS A 40 -13.32 -2.53 -19.07
N ASN A 41 -14.58 -2.71 -18.67
CA ASN A 41 -15.59 -1.64 -18.71
C ASN A 41 -15.10 -0.37 -17.97
N ALA A 42 -15.42 0.81 -18.51
CA ALA A 42 -15.15 2.12 -17.94
C ALA A 42 -15.56 2.24 -16.45
N LYS A 43 -16.74 1.71 -16.06
CA LYS A 43 -17.19 1.71 -14.65
C LYS A 43 -16.22 0.95 -13.74
N ARG A 44 -15.70 -0.19 -14.21
CA ARG A 44 -14.71 -0.99 -13.47
C ARG A 44 -13.38 -0.26 -13.37
N ARG A 45 -12.90 0.36 -14.46
CA ARG A 45 -11.64 1.14 -14.47
C ARG A 45 -11.65 2.34 -13.53
N ARG A 46 -12.82 2.93 -13.26
CA ARG A 46 -12.96 4.03 -12.29
C ARG A 46 -12.85 3.56 -10.85
N LYS A 47 -13.35 2.35 -10.56
CA LYS A 47 -13.35 1.77 -9.21
C LYS A 47 -12.00 1.13 -8.85
N LEU A 48 -11.28 0.59 -9.84
CA LEU A 48 -9.92 0.03 -9.71
C LEU A 48 -8.87 1.14 -9.70
#